data_AF-A0A2N5IAQ3-F1
#
_entry.id   AF-A0A2N5IAQ3-F1
#
_cell.length_a   1.000
_cell.length_b   1.000
_cell.length_c   1.000
_cell.angle_alpha   90.00
_cell.angle_beta   90.00
_cell.angle_gamma   90.00
#
_symmetry.space_group_name_H-M   'P 1'
#
loop_
_entity.id
_entity.type
_entity.pdbx_description
1 polymer ?
#
loop_
_entity_poly.entity_id
_entity_poly.type
_entity_poly.pdbx_seq_one_letter_code
_entity_poly.pdbx_strand_id
1 'polypeptide(L)'
;MNLYLSKKQEKVLHVLLDTADELIQHADPSVKGNIEEIIQGVTEIKGKLTGKKGLAKNGIAFEPVEINCQSSDDKLIVRAREDGKAIILESKNRIPEKSGHFRFDLGKENAMALTNAIIPYVKAWGLEYTAEDKAYHEEINVFADEVERSISVGGGKISYICYTDNDQDDYWTFLTPSKARYFVELMLGYINTVH
;
A
#
# COMPACT_ATOMS: atom_id res chain seq x y z
N MET A 1 10.02 -1.08 7.07
CA MET A 1 9.40 -1.14 5.73
C MET A 1 8.70 -2.49 5.62
N ASN A 2 7.37 -2.51 5.56
CA ASN A 2 6.58 -3.73 5.40
C ASN A 2 6.44 -3.98 3.90
N LEU A 3 7.03 -5.06 3.38
CA LEU A 3 6.83 -5.47 2.00
C LEU A 3 5.50 -6.22 1.86
N TYR A 4 4.97 -6.32 0.65
CA TYR A 4 3.97 -7.32 0.30
C TYR A 4 4.59 -8.24 -0.74
N LEU A 5 4.31 -9.54 -0.60
CA LEU A 5 4.64 -10.57 -1.56
C LEU A 5 3.31 -11.08 -2.13
N SER A 6 3.19 -11.19 -3.45
CA SER A 6 2.10 -11.92 -4.08
C SER A 6 2.04 -13.37 -3.56
N LYS A 7 0.89 -14.05 -3.64
CA LYS A 7 0.77 -15.47 -3.26
C LYS A 7 1.83 -16.37 -3.92
N LYS A 8 2.23 -16.03 -5.16
CA LYS A 8 3.32 -16.73 -5.87
C LYS A 8 4.67 -16.45 -5.24
N GLN A 9 4.96 -15.20 -4.88
CA GLN A 9 6.20 -14.83 -4.18
C GLN A 9 6.24 -15.40 -2.76
N GLU A 10 5.13 -15.39 -2.01
CA GLU A 10 5.05 -16.05 -0.70
C GLU A 10 5.32 -17.56 -0.82
N LYS A 11 4.71 -18.23 -1.80
CA LYS A 11 4.96 -19.65 -2.05
C LYS A 11 6.42 -19.94 -2.37
N VAL A 12 7.05 -19.11 -3.21
CA VAL A 12 8.49 -19.23 -3.51
C VAL A 12 9.33 -18.98 -2.24
N LEU A 13 8.96 -18.00 -1.42
CA LEU A 13 9.65 -17.70 -0.16
C LEU A 13 9.55 -18.86 0.83
N HIS A 14 8.38 -19.48 0.93
CA HIS A 14 8.15 -20.65 1.77
C HIS A 14 8.96 -21.85 1.29
N VAL A 15 8.93 -22.16 -0.01
CA VAL A 15 9.75 -23.24 -0.57
C VAL A 15 11.23 -23.01 -0.29
N LEU A 16 11.74 -21.80 -0.51
CA LEU A 16 13.15 -21.45 -0.23
C LEU A 16 13.53 -21.66 1.24
N LEU A 17 12.66 -21.26 2.16
CA LEU A 17 12.90 -21.40 3.60
C LEU A 17 12.76 -22.85 4.07
N ASP A 18 11.82 -23.62 3.51
CA ASP A 18 11.59 -25.01 3.86
C ASP A 18 12.72 -25.92 3.32
N THR A 19 13.39 -25.52 2.23
CA THR A 19 14.54 -26.23 1.65
C THR A 19 15.91 -25.64 2.06
N ALA A 20 15.92 -24.64 2.93
CA ALA A 20 17.12 -23.87 3.28
C ALA A 20 18.25 -24.74 3.84
N ASP A 21 17.92 -25.63 4.78
CA ASP A 21 18.91 -26.49 5.44
C ASP A 21 19.52 -27.51 4.47
N GLU A 22 18.71 -28.09 3.57
CA GLU A 22 19.19 -29.02 2.53
C GLU A 22 20.11 -28.31 1.53
N LEU A 23 19.78 -27.08 1.14
CA LEU A 23 20.61 -26.26 0.25
C LEU A 23 21.97 -25.96 0.87
N ILE A 24 22.02 -25.61 2.16
CA ILE A 24 23.27 -25.34 2.89
C ILE A 24 24.10 -26.63 3.06
N GLN A 25 23.45 -27.76 3.31
CA GLN A 25 24.11 -29.04 3.54
C GLN A 25 24.77 -29.60 2.27
N HIS A 26 24.16 -29.38 1.11
CA HIS A 26 24.63 -29.88 -0.18
C HIS A 26 25.35 -28.82 -1.03
N ALA A 27 25.51 -27.61 -0.52
CA ALA A 27 26.23 -26.54 -1.21
C ALA A 27 27.73 -26.84 -1.35
N ASP A 28 28.28 -26.49 -2.50
CA ASP A 28 29.74 -26.39 -2.66
C ASP A 28 30.30 -25.36 -1.65
N PRO A 29 31.41 -25.67 -0.96
CA PRO A 29 32.00 -24.76 0.03
C PRO A 29 32.27 -23.34 -0.49
N SER A 30 32.52 -23.17 -1.79
CA SER A 30 32.77 -21.87 -2.42
C SER A 30 31.55 -20.96 -2.52
N VAL A 31 30.32 -21.50 -2.46
CA VAL A 31 29.06 -20.73 -2.58
C VAL A 31 28.21 -20.78 -1.31
N LYS A 32 28.59 -21.61 -0.34
CA LYS A 32 27.87 -21.80 0.92
C LYS A 32 27.59 -20.48 1.66
N GLY A 33 28.59 -19.59 1.75
CA GLY A 33 28.43 -18.29 2.40
C GLY A 33 27.38 -17.39 1.71
N ASN A 34 27.30 -17.42 0.39
CA ASN A 34 26.30 -16.65 -0.36
C ASN A 34 24.88 -17.21 -0.12
N ILE A 35 24.75 -18.52 0.01
CA ILE A 35 23.46 -19.19 0.28
C ILE A 35 22.97 -18.84 1.69
N GLU A 36 23.86 -18.87 2.68
CA GLU A 36 23.55 -18.46 4.06
C GLU A 36 23.10 -16.99 4.13
N GLU A 37 23.78 -16.08 3.41
CA GLU A 37 23.41 -14.67 3.35
C GLU A 37 22.02 -14.44 2.71
N ILE A 38 21.70 -15.17 1.63
CA ILE A 38 20.38 -15.13 0.99
C ILE A 38 19.29 -15.62 1.95
N ILE A 39 19.51 -16.74 2.64
CA ILE A 39 18.55 -17.31 3.60
C ILE A 39 18.32 -16.35 4.77
N GLN A 40 19.39 -15.70 5.25
CA GLN A 40 19.28 -14.70 6.30
C GLN A 40 18.48 -13.48 5.84
N GLY A 41 18.75 -12.96 4.64
CA GLY A 41 17.98 -11.86 4.05
C GLY A 41 16.49 -12.21 3.87
N VAL A 42 16.19 -13.43 3.41
CA VAL A 42 14.81 -13.93 3.26
C VAL A 42 14.11 -14.08 4.61
N THR A 43 14.82 -14.56 5.62
CA THR A 43 14.31 -14.70 7.00
C THR A 43 14.01 -13.33 7.61
N GLU A 44 14.87 -12.34 7.41
CA GLU A 44 14.61 -10.96 7.83
C GLU A 44 13.40 -10.35 7.11
N ILE A 45 13.25 -10.61 5.81
CA ILE A 45 12.07 -10.17 5.04
C ILE A 45 10.81 -10.80 5.66
N LYS A 46 10.80 -12.11 5.91
CA LYS A 46 9.67 -12.79 6.59
C LYS A 46 9.40 -12.24 8.00
N GLY A 47 10.45 -11.92 8.76
CA GLY A 47 10.34 -11.25 10.06
C GLY A 47 9.71 -9.87 9.96
N LYS A 48 10.10 -9.07 8.96
CA LYS A 48 9.51 -7.74 8.67
C LYS A 48 8.08 -7.85 8.12
N LEU A 49 7.73 -8.94 7.44
CA LEU A 49 6.36 -9.25 6.99
C LEU A 49 5.43 -9.65 8.13
N THR A 50 5.95 -10.33 9.15
CA THR A 50 5.18 -10.82 10.31
C THR A 50 5.24 -9.87 11.51
N GLY A 51 6.23 -8.97 11.52
CA GLY A 51 6.51 -7.99 12.56
C GLY A 51 5.64 -6.75 12.50
N LYS A 52 4.38 -6.87 12.94
CA LYS A 52 3.68 -5.95 13.85
C LYS A 52 2.24 -6.45 14.00
N LYS A 53 2.03 -7.38 14.94
CA LYS A 53 0.73 -7.55 15.60
C LYS A 53 0.48 -6.32 16.46
N GLY A 54 -0.07 -5.27 15.86
CA GLY A 54 -0.82 -4.26 16.58
C GLY A 54 -2.30 -4.65 16.52
N LEU A 55 -2.75 -5.50 17.44
CA LEU A 55 -4.17 -5.65 17.71
C LEU A 55 -4.49 -4.78 18.92
N ALA A 56 -5.14 -3.65 18.70
CA ALA A 56 -6.10 -3.13 19.67
C ALA A 56 -7.49 -3.51 19.14
N LYS A 57 -8.16 -4.41 19.87
CA LYS A 57 -9.61 -4.60 19.72
C LYS A 57 -10.26 -3.21 19.81
N ASN A 58 -11.03 -2.83 18.78
CA ASN A 58 -11.83 -1.59 18.71
C ASN A 58 -11.11 -0.25 18.47
N GLY A 59 -9.90 -0.24 17.91
CA GLY A 59 -9.21 1.01 17.57
C GLY A 59 -7.96 0.72 16.77
N ILE A 60 -8.07 0.80 15.44
CA ILE A 60 -6.96 0.52 14.54
C ILE A 60 -5.98 1.70 14.63
N ALA A 61 -4.96 1.58 15.48
CA ALA A 61 -3.88 2.55 15.57
C ALA A 61 -2.66 2.00 14.83
N PHE A 62 -2.44 2.50 13.62
CA PHE A 62 -1.15 2.38 12.93
C PHE A 62 -0.49 3.76 12.92
N GLU A 63 0.83 3.77 13.10
CA GLU A 63 1.62 4.98 12.89
C GLU A 63 1.38 5.52 11.48
N PRO A 64 1.22 6.86 11.31
CA PRO A 64 1.10 7.45 9.99
C PRO A 64 2.28 7.06 9.10
N VAL A 65 1.99 6.72 7.85
CA VAL A 65 3.00 6.41 6.84
C VAL A 65 3.06 7.55 5.84
N GLU A 66 4.25 8.11 5.65
CA GLU A 66 4.50 9.12 4.62
C GLU A 66 5.02 8.45 3.34
N ILE A 67 4.45 8.83 2.20
CA ILE A 67 4.82 8.33 0.87
C ILE A 67 5.19 9.52 0.01
N ASN A 68 6.39 9.47 -0.58
CA ASN A 68 6.85 10.53 -1.47
C ASN A 68 6.08 10.48 -2.79
N CYS A 69 5.65 11.64 -3.28
CA CYS A 69 5.12 11.80 -4.63
C CYS A 69 6.27 12.06 -5.63
N GLN A 70 6.03 11.87 -6.94
CA GLN A 70 7.09 12.09 -7.95
C GLN A 70 7.51 13.56 -8.09
N SER A 71 6.67 14.53 -7.72
CA SER A 71 7.00 15.96 -7.63
C SER A 71 7.63 16.28 -6.26
N SER A 72 8.74 17.03 -6.28
CA SER A 72 9.87 16.89 -5.34
C SER A 72 9.70 17.31 -3.88
N ASP A 73 8.53 17.77 -3.41
CA ASP A 73 8.28 18.05 -1.98
C ASP A 73 6.93 17.57 -1.46
N ASP A 74 6.11 16.98 -2.34
CA ASP A 74 4.76 16.56 -2.03
C ASP A 74 4.77 15.18 -1.34
N LYS A 75 3.97 15.05 -0.28
CA LYS A 75 3.83 13.79 0.45
C LYS A 75 2.39 13.38 0.59
N LEU A 76 2.13 12.10 0.44
CA LEU A 76 0.86 11.47 0.80
C LEU A 76 1.00 10.78 2.15
N ILE A 77 0.13 11.13 3.09
CA ILE A 77 0.06 10.52 4.41
C ILE A 77 -1.08 9.53 4.45
N VAL A 78 -0.78 8.32 4.90
CA VAL A 78 -1.75 7.27 5.18
C VAL A 78 -1.85 7.10 6.69
N ARG A 79 -3.03 7.34 7.26
CA ARG A 79 -3.26 7.20 8.71
C ARG A 79 -4.65 6.66 9.02
N ALA A 80 -4.82 6.11 10.21
CA ALA A 80 -6.15 5.76 10.71
C ALA A 80 -6.99 7.02 10.93
N ARG A 81 -8.30 6.92 10.66
CA ARG A 81 -9.28 7.83 11.26
C ARG A 81 -9.41 7.51 12.75
N GLU A 82 -9.65 8.50 13.59
CA GLU A 82 -9.69 8.36 15.05
C GLU A 82 -10.66 7.27 15.54
N ASP A 83 -11.78 7.09 14.82
CA ASP A 83 -12.79 6.07 15.12
C ASP A 83 -12.42 4.66 14.64
N GLY A 84 -11.30 4.49 13.93
CA GLY A 84 -10.84 3.23 13.37
C GLY A 84 -11.71 2.66 12.23
N LYS A 85 -12.69 3.42 11.73
CA LYS A 85 -13.65 2.97 10.70
C LYS A 85 -13.27 3.41 9.29
N ALA A 86 -12.17 4.13 9.12
CA ALA A 86 -11.62 4.49 7.83
C ALA A 86 -10.10 4.75 7.91
N ILE A 87 -9.46 4.75 6.75
CA ILE A 87 -8.10 5.31 6.57
C ILE A 87 -8.27 6.71 5.99
N ILE A 88 -7.48 7.66 6.45
CA ILE A 88 -7.33 8.98 5.84
C ILE A 88 -6.12 8.95 4.91
N LEU A 89 -6.31 9.48 3.70
CA LEU A 89 -5.25 9.78 2.74
C LEU A 89 -5.16 11.30 2.62
N GLU A 90 -4.06 11.88 3.07
CA GLU A 90 -3.89 13.33 3.23
C GLU A 90 -2.66 13.82 2.47
N SER A 91 -2.83 14.88 1.70
CA SER A 91 -1.73 15.54 0.99
C SER A 91 -1.04 16.57 1.88
N LYS A 92 0.29 16.54 1.95
CA LYS A 92 1.10 17.61 2.53
C LYS A 92 1.89 18.37 1.47
N ASN A 93 2.11 19.65 1.76
CA ASN A 93 2.95 20.62 1.03
C ASN A 93 2.42 21.07 -0.33
N ARG A 94 1.35 20.47 -0.86
CA ARG A 94 0.75 20.93 -2.11
C ARG A 94 -0.27 22.03 -1.90
N ILE A 95 -0.12 23.11 -2.67
CA ILE A 95 -1.10 24.19 -2.79
C ILE A 95 -2.11 23.80 -3.88
N PRO A 96 -3.42 23.98 -3.66
CA PRO A 96 -4.46 23.68 -4.66
C PRO A 96 -4.24 24.42 -5.97
N GLU A 97 -4.53 23.73 -7.06
CA GLU A 97 -4.86 24.42 -8.30
C GLU A 97 -6.22 25.13 -8.14
N LYS A 98 -6.45 26.21 -8.88
CA LYS A 98 -7.63 27.11 -8.78
C LYS A 98 -9.02 26.43 -8.89
N SER A 99 -9.08 25.13 -9.14
CA SER A 99 -10.30 24.33 -9.26
C SER A 99 -10.39 23.19 -8.22
N GLY A 100 -9.72 23.33 -7.07
CA GLY A 100 -9.88 22.44 -5.92
C GLY A 100 -9.31 21.03 -6.12
N HIS A 101 -8.63 20.78 -7.25
CA HIS A 101 -8.14 19.47 -7.66
C HIS A 101 -6.64 19.29 -7.35
N PHE A 102 -6.27 18.06 -6.98
CA PHE A 102 -4.89 17.70 -6.62
C PHE A 102 -4.46 16.37 -7.19
N ARG A 103 -3.78 16.41 -8.32
CA ARG A 103 -3.28 15.20 -8.97
C ARG A 103 -1.84 14.89 -8.59
N PHE A 104 -1.61 13.90 -7.75
CA PHE A 104 -0.29 13.25 -7.69
C PHE A 104 -0.19 12.21 -8.79
N ASP A 105 0.99 12.00 -9.35
CA ASP A 105 1.29 10.83 -10.14
C ASP A 105 2.23 9.96 -9.29
N LEU A 106 1.75 8.79 -8.86
CA LEU A 106 2.58 7.82 -8.14
C LEU A 106 3.19 6.85 -9.15
N GLY A 107 4.52 6.84 -9.23
CA GLY A 107 5.27 5.79 -9.94
C GLY A 107 5.12 4.43 -9.24
N LYS A 108 5.50 3.34 -9.92
CA LYS A 108 5.32 1.95 -9.47
C LYS A 108 5.78 1.69 -8.03
N GLU A 109 6.93 2.24 -7.64
CA GLU A 109 7.49 2.08 -6.29
C GLU A 109 6.62 2.75 -5.22
N ASN A 110 6.20 4.00 -5.46
CA ASN A 110 5.37 4.75 -4.51
C ASN A 110 3.92 4.21 -4.48
N ALA A 111 3.42 3.72 -5.61
CA ALA A 111 2.16 3.00 -5.70
C ALA A 111 2.18 1.70 -4.87
N MET A 112 3.28 0.96 -4.92
CA MET A 112 3.49 -0.22 -4.08
C MET A 112 3.62 0.14 -2.60
N ALA A 113 4.33 1.24 -2.27
CA ALA A 113 4.42 1.74 -0.90
C ALA A 113 3.04 2.11 -0.33
N LEU A 114 2.20 2.79 -1.12
CA LEU A 114 0.81 3.12 -0.75
C LEU A 114 -0.03 1.86 -0.51
N THR A 115 0.06 0.91 -1.41
CA THR A 115 -0.65 -0.38 -1.28
C THR A 115 -0.24 -1.09 0.00
N ASN A 116 1.07 -1.13 0.31
CA ASN A 116 1.62 -1.74 1.51
C ASN A 116 1.23 -1.00 2.79
N ALA A 117 1.02 0.32 2.73
CA ALA A 117 0.52 1.09 3.86
C ALA A 117 -0.94 0.78 4.18
N ILE A 118 -1.77 0.44 3.18
CA ILE A 118 -3.21 0.18 3.34
C ILE A 118 -3.53 -1.28 3.73
N ILE A 119 -2.77 -2.26 3.24
CA ILE A 119 -2.99 -3.70 3.52
C ILE A 119 -3.17 -4.03 5.01
N PRO A 120 -2.35 -3.51 5.95
CA PRO A 120 -2.50 -3.81 7.38
C PRO A 120 -3.88 -3.47 7.93
N TYR A 121 -4.49 -2.38 7.44
CA TYR A 121 -5.83 -1.96 7.83
C TYR A 121 -6.89 -2.93 7.29
N VAL A 122 -6.79 -3.33 6.01
CA VAL A 122 -7.70 -4.30 5.37
C VAL A 122 -7.68 -5.63 6.14
N LYS A 123 -6.49 -6.10 6.50
CA LYS A 123 -6.31 -7.30 7.35
C LYS A 123 -6.88 -7.11 8.75
N ALA A 124 -6.68 -5.95 9.37
CA ALA A 124 -7.21 -5.65 10.71
C ALA A 124 -8.75 -5.62 10.74
N TRP A 125 -9.40 -5.23 9.63
CA TRP A 125 -10.85 -5.34 9.46
C TRP A 125 -11.34 -6.76 9.12
N GLY A 126 -10.44 -7.76 9.02
CA GLY A 126 -10.80 -9.14 8.70
C GLY A 126 -11.26 -9.33 7.26
N LEU A 127 -10.90 -8.42 6.36
CA LEU A 127 -11.29 -8.48 4.96
C LEU A 127 -10.25 -9.25 4.16
N GLU A 128 -10.72 -10.24 3.42
CA GLU A 128 -9.93 -10.86 2.35
C GLU A 128 -9.92 -9.96 1.12
N TYR A 129 -8.87 -10.04 0.31
CA TYR A 129 -8.74 -9.32 -0.94
C TYR A 129 -8.08 -10.20 -2.01
N THR A 130 -8.48 -10.03 -3.27
CA THR A 130 -7.85 -10.71 -4.42
C THR A 130 -7.51 -9.68 -5.48
N ALA A 131 -6.29 -9.73 -6.02
CA ALA A 131 -5.87 -8.81 -7.08
C ALA A 131 -6.79 -8.92 -8.29
N GLU A 132 -7.19 -7.78 -8.84
CA GLU A 132 -7.97 -7.73 -10.08
C GLU A 132 -7.16 -8.31 -11.26
N ASP A 133 -7.83 -9.04 -12.15
CA ASP A 133 -7.17 -9.76 -13.25
C ASP A 133 -6.54 -8.83 -14.30
N LYS A 134 -7.02 -7.59 -14.40
CA LYS A 134 -6.53 -6.59 -15.37
C LYS A 134 -6.50 -5.19 -14.77
N ALA A 135 -5.60 -4.35 -15.29
CA ALA A 135 -5.60 -2.91 -15.03
C ALA A 135 -6.78 -2.25 -15.76
N TYR A 136 -7.83 -1.90 -15.02
CA TYR A 136 -8.87 -0.99 -15.46
C TYR A 136 -8.60 0.40 -14.90
N HIS A 137 -9.05 1.43 -15.62
CA HIS A 137 -9.14 2.77 -15.05
C HIS A 137 -10.40 2.83 -14.21
N GLU A 138 -10.26 3.16 -12.92
CA GLU A 138 -11.38 3.21 -11.98
C GLU A 138 -11.31 4.44 -11.10
N GLU A 139 -12.48 4.91 -10.67
CA GLU A 139 -12.62 6.04 -9.76
C GLU A 139 -13.32 5.60 -8.47
N ILE A 140 -12.66 5.84 -7.33
CA ILE A 140 -13.20 5.53 -6.01
C ILE A 140 -13.70 6.83 -5.39
N ASN A 141 -15.02 7.02 -5.40
CA ASN A 141 -15.65 8.25 -4.91
C ASN A 141 -16.03 8.12 -3.45
N VAL A 142 -15.83 9.19 -2.69
CA VAL A 142 -16.15 9.28 -1.27
C VAL A 142 -16.77 10.65 -1.00
N PHE A 143 -17.91 10.67 -0.31
CA PHE A 143 -18.58 11.89 0.09
C PHE A 143 -18.38 12.15 1.58
N ALA A 144 -17.99 13.37 1.94
CA ALA A 144 -18.03 13.88 3.31
C ALA A 144 -18.51 15.32 3.27
N ASP A 145 -19.46 15.66 4.14
CA ASP A 145 -20.02 17.02 4.25
C ASP A 145 -20.50 17.58 2.89
N GLU A 146 -21.13 16.72 2.08
CA GLU A 146 -21.62 17.03 0.72
C GLU A 146 -20.53 17.30 -0.34
N VAL A 147 -19.26 17.20 0.05
CA VAL A 147 -18.09 17.34 -0.83
C VAL A 147 -17.66 15.98 -1.37
N GLU A 148 -17.55 15.85 -2.71
CA GLU A 148 -17.03 14.65 -3.37
C GLU A 148 -15.50 14.65 -3.39
N ARG A 149 -14.93 13.53 -2.93
CA ARG A 149 -13.49 13.30 -2.89
C ARG A 149 -13.20 11.96 -3.53
N SER A 150 -12.49 11.98 -4.64
CA SER A 150 -12.30 10.82 -5.50
C SER A 150 -10.84 10.40 -5.60
N ILE A 151 -10.62 9.11 -5.79
CA ILE A 151 -9.30 8.56 -6.13
C ILE A 151 -9.42 7.92 -7.50
N SER A 152 -8.74 8.52 -8.49
CA SER A 152 -8.64 7.96 -9.82
C SER A 152 -7.41 7.07 -9.92
N VAL A 153 -7.60 5.81 -10.32
CA VAL A 153 -6.56 4.80 -10.48
C VAL A 153 -6.49 4.41 -11.94
N GLY A 154 -5.35 4.54 -12.62
CA GLY A 154 -5.19 3.98 -13.97
C GLY A 154 -3.87 4.29 -14.69
N GLY A 155 -3.51 3.45 -15.67
CA GLY A 155 -2.54 3.77 -16.73
C GLY A 155 -1.10 4.12 -16.31
N GLY A 156 -0.69 3.84 -15.08
CA GLY A 156 0.70 3.89 -14.62
C GLY A 156 0.82 4.75 -13.38
N LYS A 157 -0.34 5.28 -12.97
CA LYS A 157 -0.49 6.50 -12.24
C LYS A 157 -1.69 6.32 -11.31
N ILE A 158 -1.51 6.71 -10.07
CA ILE A 158 -2.62 6.92 -9.15
C ILE A 158 -2.76 8.42 -9.08
N SER A 159 -3.92 8.93 -9.47
CA SER A 159 -4.28 10.34 -9.41
C SER A 159 -5.33 10.54 -8.34
N TYR A 160 -4.98 11.28 -7.29
CA TYR A 160 -5.98 11.77 -6.36
C TYR A 160 -6.78 12.90 -7.04
N ILE A 161 -8.08 12.99 -6.78
CA ILE A 161 -8.93 14.07 -7.30
C ILE A 161 -9.90 14.47 -6.18
N CYS A 162 -9.57 15.55 -5.48
CA CYS A 162 -10.53 16.20 -4.59
C CYS A 162 -11.31 17.22 -5.42
N TYR A 163 -12.62 17.32 -5.26
CA TYR A 163 -13.40 18.46 -5.74
C TYR A 163 -13.90 19.21 -4.50
N THR A 164 -13.25 20.31 -4.14
CA THR A 164 -13.73 21.20 -3.07
C THR A 164 -13.91 22.62 -3.60
N ASP A 165 -15.01 23.24 -3.20
CA ASP A 165 -15.31 24.65 -3.47
C ASP A 165 -14.68 25.58 -2.40
N ASN A 166 -14.03 25.02 -1.38
CA ASN A 166 -13.36 25.76 -0.32
C ASN A 166 -11.84 25.58 -0.41
N ASP A 167 -11.14 26.65 -0.79
CA ASP A 167 -9.68 26.70 -0.90
C ASP A 167 -8.95 26.57 0.45
N GLN A 168 -9.70 26.62 1.55
CA GLN A 168 -9.22 26.40 2.92
C GLN A 168 -9.52 24.99 3.45
N ASP A 169 -10.20 24.13 2.68
CA ASP A 169 -10.47 22.76 3.12
C ASP A 169 -9.19 21.93 3.18
N ASP A 170 -9.11 21.07 4.20
CA ASP A 170 -8.04 20.11 4.35
C ASP A 170 -8.05 19.10 3.16
N TYR A 171 -6.90 18.92 2.49
CA TYR A 171 -6.77 18.06 1.31
C TYR A 171 -6.61 16.59 1.66
N TRP A 172 -7.70 15.98 2.11
CA TRP A 172 -7.76 14.56 2.44
C TRP A 172 -9.00 13.86 1.90
N THR A 173 -8.88 12.58 1.61
CA THR A 173 -10.01 11.66 1.43
C THR A 173 -9.94 10.57 2.48
N PHE A 174 -10.96 9.71 2.50
CA PHE A 174 -10.96 8.55 3.36
C PHE A 174 -11.43 7.28 2.67
N LEU A 175 -10.83 6.15 3.03
CA LEU A 175 -11.21 4.83 2.56
C LEU A 175 -11.89 4.08 3.70
N THR A 176 -13.20 3.85 3.55
CA THR A 176 -13.94 2.87 4.37
C THR A 176 -13.40 1.46 4.12
N PRO A 177 -13.69 0.45 4.97
CA PRO A 177 -13.10 -0.87 4.84
C PRO A 177 -13.30 -1.51 3.46
N SER A 178 -14.52 -1.39 2.91
CA SER A 178 -14.85 -1.87 1.56
C SER A 178 -14.05 -1.17 0.46
N LYS A 179 -13.88 0.16 0.55
CA LYS A 179 -13.15 0.97 -0.45
C LYS A 179 -11.64 0.76 -0.33
N ALA A 180 -11.13 0.58 0.89
CA ALA A 180 -9.73 0.24 1.13
C ALA A 180 -9.39 -1.13 0.57
N ARG A 181 -10.27 -2.13 0.77
CA ARG A 181 -10.13 -3.44 0.14
C ARG A 181 -10.08 -3.29 -1.38
N TYR A 182 -11.09 -2.64 -1.96
CA TYR A 182 -11.19 -2.47 -3.41
C TYR A 182 -10.00 -1.72 -4.00
N PHE A 183 -9.53 -0.66 -3.34
CA PHE A 183 -8.30 0.04 -3.71
C PHE A 183 -7.09 -0.91 -3.76
N VAL A 184 -6.91 -1.77 -2.75
CA VAL A 184 -5.81 -2.76 -2.73
C VAL A 184 -5.95 -3.76 -3.88
N GLU A 185 -7.15 -4.26 -4.16
CA GLU A 185 -7.42 -5.21 -5.24
C GLU A 185 -7.06 -4.62 -6.62
N LEU A 186 -7.50 -3.39 -6.88
CA LEU A 186 -7.16 -2.61 -8.08
C LEU A 186 -5.66 -2.37 -8.18
N MET A 187 -5.03 -1.91 -7.10
CA MET A 187 -3.61 -1.58 -7.09
C MET A 187 -2.72 -2.79 -7.34
N LEU A 188 -3.07 -3.95 -6.76
CA LEU A 188 -2.35 -5.19 -7.01
C LEU A 188 -2.53 -5.66 -8.45
N GLY A 189 -3.74 -5.59 -9.01
CA GLY A 189 -3.97 -5.86 -10.43
C GLY A 189 -3.12 -4.95 -11.33
N TYR A 190 -3.05 -3.67 -10.99
CA TYR A 190 -2.25 -2.66 -11.69
C TYR A 190 -0.74 -2.97 -11.64
N ILE A 191 -0.20 -3.23 -10.45
CA ILE A 191 1.22 -3.56 -10.26
C ILE A 191 1.61 -4.84 -11.00
N ASN A 192 0.70 -5.82 -11.09
CA ASN A 192 0.94 -7.12 -11.73
C ASN A 192 0.86 -7.09 -13.26
N THR A 193 0.14 -6.14 -13.86
CA THR A 193 -0.11 -6.11 -15.32
C THR A 193 0.76 -5.12 -16.08
N VAL A 194 1.40 -4.16 -15.42
CA VAL A 194 2.31 -3.21 -16.05
C VAL A 194 3.72 -3.81 -16.11
N HIS A 195 4.04 -4.34 -17.29
CA HIS A 195 5.37 -4.80 -17.71
C HIS A 195 6.14 -3.70 -18.43
#